data_AF-A0A328AQP1-F1
#
_entry.id   AF-A0A328AQP1-F1
#
_cell.length_a   1.000
_cell.length_b   1.000
_cell.length_c   1.000
_cell.angle_alpha   90.00
_cell.angle_beta   90.00
_cell.angle_gamma   90.00
#
_symmetry.space_group_name_H-M   'P 1'
#
loop_
_entity.id
_entity.type
_entity.pdbx_description
1 polymer ?
#
loop_
_entity_poly.entity_id
_entity_poly.type
_entity_poly.pdbx_seq_one_letter_code
_entity_poly.pdbx_strand_id
1 'polypeptide(L)' 'MATAHLKAFSASGYEILDDEIDKGRVTIWSRAAVTPRLGDLLLIESHGYAYDVEIVELTQLRGGWAAEAEVVDLY' A
#
# COMPACT_ATOMS: atom_id res chain seq x y z
N MET A 1 19.61 1.24 15.13
CA MET A 1 18.19 1.08 14.76
C MET A 1 17.85 2.26 13.87
N ALA A 2 17.66 2.02 12.57
CA ALA A 2 17.33 3.08 11.63
C ALA A 2 15.83 3.39 11.73
N THR A 3 15.50 4.62 12.13
CA THR A 3 14.13 5.11 12.13
C THR A 3 13.78 5.44 10.68
N ALA A 4 12.98 4.58 10.04
CA ALA A 4 12.41 4.89 8.74
C ALA A 4 11.54 6.15 8.91
N HIS A 5 11.93 7.24 8.26
CA HIS A 5 11.16 8.47 8.25
C HIS A 5 9.96 8.28 7.32
N LEU A 6 8.86 7.81 7.89
CA LEU A 6 7.58 7.63 7.22
C LEU A 6 7.08 8.97 6.68
N LYS A 7 6.83 9.05 5.38
CA LYS A 7 6.27 10.23 4.73
C LYS A 7 4.87 9.89 4.24
N ALA A 8 3.85 10.34 4.97
CA ALA A 8 2.46 10.16 4.58
C ALA A 8 2.16 10.87 3.24
N PHE A 9 1.47 10.18 2.34
CA PHE A 9 0.93 10.81 1.13
C PHE A 9 -0.17 11.81 1.50
N SER A 10 -0.09 13.01 0.94
CA SER A 10 -1.11 14.05 1.09
C SER A 10 -2.00 14.09 -0.16
N ALA A 11 -3.06 13.29 -0.21
CA ALA A 11 -4.30 13.60 -0.96
C ALA A 11 -5.39 12.51 -0.87
N SER A 12 -5.04 11.26 -0.60
CA SER A 12 -5.97 10.13 -0.46
C SER A 12 -5.59 9.38 0.82
N GLY A 13 -6.55 9.05 1.69
CA GLY A 13 -6.30 8.66 3.09
C GLY A 13 -5.64 7.29 3.33
N TYR A 14 -4.48 7.06 2.72
CA TYR A 14 -3.69 5.83 2.77
C TYR A 14 -2.24 6.17 3.11
N GLU A 15 -1.60 5.30 3.87
CA GLU A 15 -0.18 5.39 4.23
C GLU A 15 0.52 4.10 3.75
N ILE A 16 1.61 4.25 3.01
CA ILE A 16 2.43 3.12 2.54
C ILE A 16 3.65 3.06 3.46
N LEU A 17 3.86 1.93 4.12
CA LEU A 17 4.88 1.79 5.17
C LEU A 17 6.16 1.11 4.70
N ASP A 18 6.14 0.51 3.51
CA ASP A 18 7.30 -0.15 2.94
C ASP A 18 7.60 0.43 1.56
N ASP A 19 8.76 1.08 1.45
CA ASP A 19 9.27 1.73 0.22
C ASP A 19 9.87 0.69 -0.74
N GLU A 20 9.78 -0.61 -0.42
CA GLU A 20 10.31 -1.72 -1.22
C GLU A 20 9.39 -2.16 -2.39
N ILE A 21 8.68 -1.23 -3.03
CA ILE A 21 7.96 -1.52 -4.28
C ILE A 21 8.89 -2.14 -5.34
N ASP A 22 10.18 -1.77 -5.30
CA ASP A 22 11.22 -2.34 -6.17
C ASP A 22 11.37 -3.87 -6.06
N LYS A 23 10.88 -4.49 -4.97
CA LYS A 23 10.87 -5.96 -4.80
C LYS A 23 9.54 -6.61 -5.22
N GLY A 24 8.64 -5.83 -5.82
CA GLY A 24 7.34 -6.30 -6.30
C GLY A 24 6.29 -6.47 -5.20
N ARG A 25 6.55 -5.96 -3.98
CA ARG A 25 5.64 -6.07 -2.84
C ARG A 25 5.52 -4.74 -2.11
N VAL A 26 4.34 -4.49 -1.53
CA VAL A 26 4.05 -3.27 -0.79
C VAL A 26 3.12 -3.54 0.37
N THR A 27 3.37 -2.87 1.49
CA THR A 27 2.48 -2.89 2.65
C THR A 27 1.72 -1.58 2.76
N ILE A 28 0.38 -1.66 2.72
CA ILE A 28 -0.53 -0.53 2.75
C ILE A 28 -1.25 -0.49 4.09
N TRP A 29 -1.32 0.68 4.71
CA TRP A 29 -2.07 0.93 5.93
C TRP A 29 -3.09 2.03 5.69
N SER A 30 -4.31 1.82 6.16
CA SER A 30 -5.37 2.80 6.02
C SER A 30 -6.20 2.92 7.27
N ARG A 31 -6.62 4.17 7.55
CA ARG A 31 -7.68 4.46 8.51
C ARG A 31 -9.05 4.61 7.84
N ALA A 32 -9.14 4.38 6.53
CA ALA A 32 -10.38 4.51 5.78
C ALA A 32 -11.41 3.47 6.27
N ALA A 33 -12.69 3.89 6.28
CA ALA A 33 -13.79 3.00 6.61
C ALA A 33 -14.03 1.93 5.53
N VAL A 34 -13.60 2.20 4.29
CA VAL A 34 -13.70 1.26 3.17
C VAL A 34 -12.47 0.37 3.21
N THR A 35 -12.67 -0.86 3.66
CA THR A 35 -11.70 -1.95 3.53
C THR A 35 -11.81 -2.55 2.13
N PRO A 36 -10.69 -2.75 1.41
CA PRO A 36 -10.68 -3.41 0.12
C PRO A 36 -10.87 -4.93 0.28
N ARG A 37 -10.85 -5.66 -0.83
CA ARG A 37 -10.97 -7.11 -0.89
C ARG A 37 -9.68 -7.74 -1.41
N LEU A 38 -9.49 -9.02 -1.10
CA LEU A 38 -8.44 -9.81 -1.76
C LEU A 38 -8.71 -9.84 -3.26
N GLY A 39 -7.66 -9.63 -4.06
CA GLY A 39 -7.73 -9.50 -5.51
C GLY A 39 -8.14 -8.12 -6.03
N ASP A 40 -8.44 -7.15 -5.14
CA ASP A 40 -8.65 -5.77 -5.59
C ASP A 40 -7.33 -5.21 -6.14
N LEU A 41 -7.43 -4.52 -7.28
CA LEU A 41 -6.33 -3.79 -7.88
C LEU A 41 -6.29 -2.35 -7.37
N LEU A 42 -5.09 -1.89 -7.02
CA LEU A 42 -4.81 -0.53 -6.59
C LEU A 42 -3.69 0.06 -7.44
N LEU A 43 -3.82 1.34 -7.77
CA LEU A 43 -2.74 2.11 -8.35
C LEU A 43 -1.93 2.77 -7.24
N ILE A 44 -0.63 2.54 -7.22
CA ILE A 44 0.29 3.17 -6.28
C ILE A 44 1.32 3.99 -7.05
N GLU A 45 1.48 5.25 -6.67
CA GLU A 45 2.53 6.12 -7.20
C GLU A 45 3.71 6.17 -6.23
N SER A 46 4.92 5.84 -6.70
CA SER A 46 6.15 5.96 -5.93
C SER A 46 7.32 6.38 -6.81
N HIS A 47 8.20 7.25 -6.30
CA HIS A 47 9.37 7.79 -7.01
C HIS A 47 9.08 8.35 -8.43
N GLY A 48 7.85 8.81 -8.68
CA GLY A 48 7.42 9.35 -9.98
C GLY A 48 6.96 8.28 -10.99
N TYR A 49 6.86 7.02 -10.59
CA TYR A 49 6.30 5.92 -11.35
C TYR A 49 4.98 5.46 -10.74
N ALA A 50 4.12 4.86 -11.55
CA ALA A 50 2.85 4.28 -11.12
C ALA A 50 2.90 2.76 -11.30
N TYR A 51 2.41 2.05 -10.30
CA TYR A 51 2.45 0.60 -10.21
C TYR A 51 1.03 0.09 -9.96
N ASP A 52 0.60 -0.86 -10.78
CA ASP A 52 -0.61 -1.63 -10.47
C ASP A 52 -0.23 -2.74 -9.49
N VAL A 53 -0.95 -2.80 -8.37
CA VAL A 53 -0.75 -3.83 -7.34
C VAL A 53 -2.05 -4.55 -7.03
N GLU A 54 -1.98 -5.84 -6.75
CA GLU A 54 -3.09 -6.68 -6.35
C GLU A 54 -3.00 -7.00 -4.85
N ILE A 55 -4.10 -6.84 -4.11
CA ILE A 55 -4.12 -7.20 -2.69
C ILE A 55 -4.12 -8.73 -2.53
N VAL A 56 -3.06 -9.24 -1.92
CA VAL A 56 -2.87 -10.67 -1.68
C VAL A 56 -3.13 -11.06 -0.23
N GLU A 57 -2.95 -10.14 0.71
CA GLU A 57 -3.29 -10.35 2.12
C GLU A 57 -3.99 -9.12 2.71
N LEU A 58 -4.91 -9.36 3.65
CA LEU A 58 -5.69 -8.31 4.29
C LEU A 58 -5.87 -8.60 5.77
N THR A 59 -5.48 -7.64 6.60
CA THR A 59 -5.65 -7.66 8.05
C THR A 59 -6.55 -6.51 8.49
N GLN A 60 -7.68 -6.84 9.10
CA GLN A 60 -8.55 -5.82 9.70
C GLN A 60 -7.97 -5.36 11.04
N LEU A 61 -7.87 -4.05 11.22
CA LEU A 61 -7.36 -3.44 12.44
C LEU A 61 -8.46 -2.66 13.17
N ARG A 62 -8.24 -2.36 14.44
CA ARG A 62 -9.16 -1.50 15.19
C ARG A 62 -9.07 -0.07 14.67
N GLY A 63 -10.02 0.33 13.83
CA GLY A 63 -10.10 1.67 13.25
C GLY A 63 -9.36 1.82 11.91
N GLY A 64 -9.15 0.72 11.19
CA GLY A 64 -8.50 0.73 9.88
C GLY A 64 -8.25 -0.68 9.34
N TRP A 65 -7.33 -0.78 8.41
CA TRP A 65 -6.89 -2.03 7.82
C TRP A 65 -5.43 -1.92 7.37
N ALA A 66 -4.79 -3.07 7.27
CA ALA A 66 -3.50 -3.23 6.63
C ALA A 66 -3.60 -4.30 5.54
N ALA A 67 -2.88 -4.13 4.45
CA ALA A 67 -2.86 -5.08 3.35
C ALA A 67 -1.43 -5.28 2.84
N GLU A 68 -1.12 -6.51 2.42
CA GLU A 68 0.01 -6.77 1.54
C GLU A 68 -0.51 -6.82 0.10
N ALA A 69 0.22 -6.18 -0.80
CA ALA A 69 -0.08 -6.21 -2.22
C ALA A 69 1.17 -6.52 -3.05
N GLU A 70 0.96 -7.16 -4.19
CA GLU A 70 2.00 -7.56 -5.13
C GLU A 70 1.86 -6.78 -6.44
N VAL A 71 2.98 -6.34 -7.01
CA VAL A 71 3.00 -5.63 -8.30
C VAL A 71 2.63 -6.61 -9.41
N VAL A 72 1.60 -6.26 -10.18
CA VAL A 72 1.06 -7.09 -11.27
C VAL A 72 1.52 -6.63 -12.65
N ASP A 73 1.88 -5.35 -12.80
CA ASP A 73 2.41 -4.82 -14.05
C ASP A 73 3.41 -3.67 -13.81
N LEU A 74 4.48 -3.62 -14.61
CA LEU A 74 5.50 -2.57 -14.59
C LEU A 74 5.39 -1.78 -15.90
N TYR A 75 4.74 -0.62 -15.85
CA TYR A 75 4.64 0.30 -17.00
C TYR A 75 5.87 1.20 -17.16
#